data_AF-A0A453L5I1-F1
#
_entry.id   AF-A0A453L5I1-F1
#
_cell.length_a   1.000
_cell.length_b   1.000
_cell.length_c   1.000
_cell.angle_alpha   90.00
_cell.angle_beta   90.00
_cell.angle_gamma   90.00
#
_symmetry.space_group_name_H-M   'P 1'
#
loop_
_entity.id
_entity.type
_entity.pdbx_description
1 polymer ?
#
loop_
_entity_poly.entity_id
_entity_poly.type
_entity_poly.pdbx_seq_one_letter_code
_entity_poly.pdbx_strand_id
1 'polypeptide(L)' 'MVDVDFSVGVTSEKLKNLGWKPRKLEETLADSIESYEKAGLLGVSDDEPCRLPFIYRMPPIQE' A
#
# COMPACT_ATOMS: atom_id res chain seq x y z
N MET A 1 5.15 -16.96 -6.57
CA MET A 1 5.21 -15.72 -5.78
C MET A 1 6.66 -15.50 -5.42
N VAL A 2 7.29 -14.43 -5.91
CA VAL A 2 8.59 -14.03 -5.38
C VAL A 2 8.29 -13.44 -4.01
N ASP A 3 8.66 -14.17 -2.96
CA ASP A 3 8.70 -13.61 -1.62
C ASP A 3 9.71 -12.46 -1.68
N VAL A 4 9.21 -11.23 -1.75
CA VAL A 4 10.06 -10.05 -1.62
C VAL A 4 10.42 -10.03 -0.15
N ASP A 5 11.56 -10.64 0.16
CA ASP A 5 12.17 -10.65 1.47
C ASP A 5 12.42 -9.19 1.90
N PHE A 6 11.39 -8.57 2.49
CA PHE A 6 11.40 -7.19 3.00
C PHE A 6 12.29 -7.07 4.26
N SER A 7 13.05 -8.13 4.58
CA SER A 7 13.89 -8.26 5.77
C SER A 7 15.21 -7.50 5.69
N VAL A 8 15.49 -6.80 4.57
CA VAL A 8 16.46 -5.69 4.61
C VAL A 8 15.85 -4.61 5.49
N GLY A 9 16.16 -4.68 6.79
CA GLY A 9 15.68 -3.75 7.79
C GLY A 9 16.00 -2.32 7.37
N VAL A 10 15.01 -1.62 6.82
CA VAL A 10 15.17 -0.22 6.42
C VAL A 10 15.23 0.61 7.69
N THR A 11 16.42 1.07 8.06
CA THR A 11 16.59 1.91 9.23
C THR A 11 16.35 3.38 8.88
N SER A 12 15.52 4.04 9.68
CA SER A 12 15.17 5.46 9.52
C SER A 12 16.08 6.39 10.34
N GLU A 13 17.18 5.87 10.89
CA GLU A 13 18.00 6.54 11.90
C GLU A 13 18.69 7.80 11.38
N LYS A 14 19.24 7.76 10.17
CA LYS A 14 19.86 8.95 9.53
C LYS A 14 18.86 10.09 9.34
N LEU A 15 17.62 9.78 8.98
CA LEU A 15 16.57 10.78 8.80
C LEU A 15 16.14 11.37 10.16
N LYS A 16 16.00 10.52 11.19
CA LYS A 16 15.71 10.98 12.55
C LYS A 16 16.80 11.92 13.09
N ASN A 17 18.07 11.62 12.81
CA ASN A 17 19.22 12.47 13.18
C ASN A 17 19.22 13.83 12.44
N LEU A 18 18.62 13.92 11.26
CA LEU A 18 18.38 15.19 10.54
C LEU A 18 17.13 15.94 11.05
N GLY A 19 16.49 15.45 12.11
CA GLY A 19 15.30 16.07 12.70
C GLY A 19 13.97 15.59 12.11
N TRP A 20 13.98 14.58 11.23
CA TRP A 20 12.74 14.01 10.72
C TRP A 20 11.97 13.28 11.82
N LYS A 21 10.72 13.68 12.01
CA LYS A 21 9.77 13.03 12.93
C LYS A 21 8.73 12.29 12.09
N PRO A 22 8.81 10.96 11.96
CA PRO A 22 7.80 10.21 11.21
C PRO A 22 6.43 10.38 11.88
N ARG A 23 5.40 10.58 11.07
CA ARG A 23 4.00 10.59 11.52
C ARG A 23 3.56 9.18 11.88
N LYS A 24 2.44 9.07 12.60
CA LYS A 24 1.87 7.76 12.91
C LYS A 24 1.45 7.07 11.60
N LEU A 25 1.49 5.74 11.62
CA LEU A 25 1.16 4.95 10.43
C LEU A 25 -0.30 5.18 10.04
N GLU A 26 -1.18 5.17 11.03
CA GLU A 26 -2.63 5.33 10.87
C GLU A 26 -2.98 6.68 10.23
N GLU A 27 -2.31 7.76 10.67
CA GLU A 27 -2.48 9.11 10.10
C GLU A 27 -2.03 9.14 8.63
N THR A 28 -0.88 8.52 8.33
CA THR A 28 -0.35 8.47 6.96
C THR A 28 -1.26 7.65 6.03
N LEU A 29 -1.83 6.56 6.55
CA LEU A 29 -2.78 5.73 5.81
C LEU A 29 -4.10 6.47 5.58
N ALA A 30 -4.61 7.17 6.58
CA ALA A 30 -5.83 7.97 6.47
C ALA A 30 -5.69 9.06 5.40
N ASP A 31 -4.59 9.84 5.42
CA ASP A 31 -4.29 10.85 4.40
C ASP A 31 -4.25 10.24 2.98
N SER A 32 -3.66 9.04 2.88
CA SER A 32 -3.55 8.33 1.61
C SER A 32 -4.92 7.93 1.07
N ILE A 33 -5.78 7.36 1.92
CA ILE A 33 -7.16 7.00 1.55
C ILE A 33 -7.92 8.22 1.06
N GLU A 34 -7.92 9.31 1.82
CA GLU A 34 -8.61 10.55 1.43
C GLU A 34 -8.10 11.08 0.09
N SER A 35 -6.78 11.04 -0.14
CA SER A 35 -6.20 11.45 -1.42
C SER A 35 -6.64 10.55 -2.58
N TYR A 36 -6.71 9.24 -2.38
CA TYR A 36 -7.12 8.30 -3.41
C TYR A 36 -8.64 8.37 -3.69
N GLU A 37 -9.46 8.65 -2.67
CA GLU A 37 -10.89 8.94 -2.84
C GLU A 37 -11.10 10.19 -3.69
N LYS A 38 -10.41 11.29 -3.35
CA LYS A 38 -10.46 12.55 -4.13
C LYS A 38 -9.99 12.37 -5.58
N ALA A 39 -9.03 11.47 -5.80
CA ALA A 39 -8.55 11.12 -7.13
C ALA A 39 -9.48 10.16 -7.90
N GLY A 40 -10.57 9.68 -7.28
CA GLY A 40 -11.50 8.72 -7.88
C GLY A 40 -10.91 7.31 -8.04
N LEU A 41 -9.79 7.00 -7.38
CA LEU A 41 -9.10 5.71 -7.48
C LEU A 41 -9.75 4.63 -6.59
N LEU A 42 -10.48 5.04 -5.56
CA LEU A 42 -11.18 4.16 -4.62
C LEU A 42 -12.67 4.00 -4.95
N GLY A 43 -13.04 4.12 -6.23
CA GLY A 43 -14.41 3.96 -6.73
C GLY A 43 -14.93 2.53 -6.60
N VAL A 44 -15.15 2.06 -5.37
CA VAL A 44 -15.83 0.81 -5.04
C VAL A 44 -17.31 1.13 -4.91
N SER A 45 -18.01 1.18 -6.03
CA SER A 45 -19.47 1.02 -6.00
C SER A 45 -19.79 -0.46 -5.79
N ASP A 46 -20.94 -0.78 -5.19
CA ASP A 46 -21.44 -2.16 -5.09
C ASP A 46 -21.45 -2.89 -6.45
N ASP A 47 -21.55 -2.12 -7.55
CA ASP A 47 -21.53 -2.59 -8.92
C ASP A 47 -20.13 -2.80 -9.55
N GLU A 48 -19.06 -2.23 -8.98
CA GLU A 48 -17.69 -2.41 -9.49
C GLU A 48 -16.66 -2.53 -8.34
N PRO A 49 -16.37 -3.75 -7.85
CA PRO A 49 -15.40 -3.95 -6.79
C PRO A 49 -13.99 -3.57 -7.25
N CYS A 50 -13.15 -3.14 -6.30
CA CYS A 50 -11.71 -2.92 -6.47
C CYS A 50 -11.09 -3.99 -7.38
N ARG A 51 -10.74 -3.59 -8.60
CA ARG A 51 -10.18 -4.47 -9.61
C ARG A 51 -8.71 -4.75 -9.28
N LEU A 52 -8.45 -5.78 -8.48
CA LEU A 52 -7.08 -6.21 -8.18
C LEU A 52 -6.27 -6.40 -9.48
N PRO A 53 -4.97 -6.06 -9.50
CA PRO A 53 -4.11 -6.35 -10.64
C PRO A 53 -4.23 -7.81 -11.12
N PHE A 54 -4.05 -8.05 -12.42
CA PHE A 54 -4.26 -9.37 -13.06
C PHE A 54 -3.57 -10.52 -12.31
N ILE A 55 -2.40 -10.26 -11.73
CA ILE A 55 -1.62 -11.22 -10.94
C ILE A 55 -2.38 -11.83 -9.75
N TYR A 56 -3.36 -11.12 -9.18
CA TYR A 56 -4.18 -11.59 -8.07
C TYR A 56 -5.52 -12.21 -8.51
N ARG A 57 -5.89 -12.05 -9.79
CA ARG A 57 -7.12 -12.65 -10.35
C ARG A 57 -6.90 -14.00 -11.02
N MET A 58 -5.65 -14.41 -11.26
CA MET A 58 -5.39 -15.67 -11.92
C MET A 58 -5.79 -16.85 -11.02
N PRO A 59 -6.51 -17.86 -11.56
CA PRO A 59 -6.73 -19.09 -10.82
C PRO A 59 -5.37 -19.73 -10.50
N PRO A 60 -5.26 -20.46 -9.37
CA PRO A 60 -4.04 -21.19 -9.05
C PRO A 60 -3.68 -22.09 -10.24
N ILE A 61 -2.42 -22.00 -10.66
CA ILE A 61 -1.88 -22.80 -11.75
C ILE A 61 -2.00 -24.26 -11.29
N GLN A 62 -2.84 -25.04 -11.97
CA GLN A 62 -2.95 -26.48 -11.72
C GLN A 62 -1.72 -27.14 -12.35
N GLU A 63 -0.90 -27.80 -11.53
CA GLU A 63 0.19 -28.67 -11.99
C GLU A 63 -0.33 -29.94 -12.65
#